data_AF-A0AA90N9P5-F1
#
_entry.id   AF-A0AA90N9P5-F1
#
_cell.length_a   1.000
_cell.length_b   1.000
_cell.length_c   1.000
_cell.angle_alpha   90.00
_cell.angle_beta   90.00
_cell.angle_gamma   90.00
#
_symmetry.space_group_name_H-M   'P 1'
#
loop_
_entity.id
_entity.type
_entity.pdbx_description
1 polymer ?
#
loop_
_entity_poly.entity_id
_entity_poly.type
_entity_poly.pdbx_seq_one_letter_code
_entity_poly.pdbx_strand_id
1 'polypeptide(L)' 'MLPDETPEEAHARAIRAAERQDMFDHLIEAFGIEVPAEPITRPIPVIRADDEHDSWLSAG' A
#
# COMPACT_ATOMS: atom_id res chain seq x y z
N MET A 1 11.90 -18.39 5.22
CA MET A 1 12.55 -18.43 3.90
C MET A 1 11.67 -17.63 2.96
N LEU A 2 12.22 -16.64 2.25
CA LEU A 2 11.56 -16.15 1.04
C LEU A 2 11.42 -17.36 0.09
N PRO A 3 10.31 -17.51 -0.66
CA PRO A 3 10.23 -18.55 -1.68
C PRO A 3 11.45 -18.41 -2.61
N ASP A 4 11.99 -19.53 -3.08
CA ASP A 4 13.07 -19.55 -4.08
C ASP A 4 12.52 -18.95 -5.39
N GLU A 5 12.50 -17.63 -5.45
CA GLU A 5 12.13 -16.88 -6.62
C GLU A 5 13.30 -16.83 -7.59
N THR A 6 12.99 -16.94 -8.87
CA THR A 6 13.99 -16.76 -9.92
C THR A 6 14.42 -15.29 -10.00
N PRO A 7 15.63 -15.00 -10.52
CA PRO A 7 16.06 -13.62 -10.75
C PRO A 7 15.08 -12.79 -11.60
N GLU A 8 14.41 -13.44 -12.56
CA GLU A 8 13.41 -12.80 -13.42
C GLU A 8 12.14 -12.41 -12.64
N GLU A 9 11.64 -13.31 -11.79
CA GLU A 9 10.50 -13.02 -10.91
C GLU A 9 10.81 -11.92 -9.90
N ALA A 10 12.04 -11.93 -9.36
CA ALA A 10 12.50 -10.88 -8.47
C ALA A 10 12.57 -9.52 -9.18
N HIS A 11 13.07 -9.49 -10.41
CA HIS A 11 13.11 -8.28 -11.22
C HIS A 11 11.71 -7.76 -11.55
N ALA A 12 10.79 -8.64 -11.97
CA ALA A 12 9.40 -8.27 -12.25
C ALA A 12 8.65 -7.77 -11.01
N ARG A 13 8.95 -8.32 -9.82
CA ARG A 13 8.42 -7.81 -8.55
C ARG A 13 9.01 -6.45 -8.19
N ALA A 14 10.30 -6.24 -8.44
CA ALA A 14 10.96 -4.95 -8.21
C ALA A 14 10.38 -3.84 -9.10
N ILE A 15 10.14 -4.13 -10.39
CA ILE A 15 9.49 -3.17 -11.31
C ILE A 15 8.10 -2.81 -10.79
N ARG A 16 7.24 -3.80 -10.49
CA ARG A 16 5.89 -3.53 -9.97
C ARG A 16 5.90 -2.75 -8.66
N ALA A 17 6.88 -3.01 -7.79
CA ALA A 17 7.03 -2.27 -6.55
C ALA A 17 7.41 -0.80 -6.80
N ALA A 18 8.31 -0.54 -7.77
CA ALA A 18 8.71 0.80 -8.15
C ALA A 18 7.56 1.58 -8.81
N GLU A 19 6.85 0.97 -9.77
CA GLU A 19 5.68 1.58 -10.43
C GLU A 19 4.59 1.92 -9.42
N ARG A 20 4.34 1.04 -8.45
CA ARG A 20 3.39 1.30 -7.39
C ARG A 20 3.82 2.46 -6.50
N GLN A 21 5.12 2.56 -6.18
CA GLN A 21 5.64 3.66 -5.36
C GLN A 21 5.46 4.99 -6.08
N ASP A 22 5.84 5.06 -7.36
CA ASP A 22 5.70 6.26 -8.20
C ASP A 22 4.25 6.75 -8.27
N MET A 23 3.29 5.82 -8.43
CA MET A 23 1.87 6.15 -8.40
C MET A 23 1.43 6.76 -7.06
N PHE A 24 1.88 6.21 -5.93
CA PHE A 24 1.53 6.75 -4.62
C PHE A 24 2.16 8.13 -4.38
N ASP A 25 3.41 8.33 -4.80
CA ASP A 25 4.10 9.61 -4.68
C ASP A 25 3.34 10.71 -5.45
N HIS A 26 2.87 10.42 -6.68
CA HIS A 26 2.03 11.33 -7.45
C HIS A 26 0.70 11.66 -6.77
N LEU A 27 0.06 10.69 -6.12
CA LEU A 27 -1.19 10.93 -5.39
C LEU A 27 -0.95 11.81 -4.16
N ILE A 28 0.11 11.55 -3.40
CA ILE A 28 0.51 12.35 -2.24
C ILE A 28 0.73 13.80 -2.66
N GLU A 29 1.47 14.03 -3.75
CA GLU A 29 1.70 15.36 -4.30
C GLU A 29 0.39 16.02 -4.75
N ALA A 30 -0.40 15.33 -5.57
CA ALA A 30 -1.64 15.87 -6.13
C ALA A 30 -2.67 16.28 -5.07
N PHE A 31 -2.73 15.55 -3.96
CA PHE A 31 -3.61 15.85 -2.83
C PHE A 31 -2.96 16.69 -1.74
N GLY A 32 -1.69 17.08 -1.88
CA GLY A 32 -0.96 17.90 -0.91
C GLY A 32 -0.84 17.22 0.47
N ILE A 33 -0.70 15.90 0.50
CA ILE A 33 -0.65 15.13 1.75
C ILE A 33 0.74 15.27 2.37
N GLU A 34 0.81 15.70 3.63
CA GLU A 34 2.04 15.69 4.40
C GLU A 34 2.27 14.29 5.00
N VAL A 35 3.34 13.62 4.57
CA VAL A 35 3.67 12.28 5.08
C VAL A 35 4.55 12.42 6.32
N PRO A 36 4.12 11.91 7.49
CA PRO A 36 4.93 11.95 8.70
C PRO A 36 6.22 11.15 8.55
N ALA A 37 7.33 11.70 9.05
CA ALA A 37 8.65 11.05 9.03
C ALA A 37 8.83 10.06 10.19
N GLU A 38 7.91 10.07 11.16
CA GLU A 38 7.94 9.18 12.31
C GLU A 38 7.76 7.72 11.90
N PRO A 39 8.51 6.78 12.53
CA PRO A 39 8.33 5.37 12.28
C PRO A 39 6.93 4.92 12.74
N ILE A 40 6.36 3.95 12.01
CA ILE A 40 5.13 3.29 12.41
C ILE A 40 5.39 2.47 13.68
N THR A 41 4.90 2.96 14.82
CA THR A 41 5.11 2.34 16.15
C THR A 41 3.95 1.45 16.60
N ARG A 42 2.80 1.54 15.92
CA ARG A 42 1.60 0.78 16.25
C ARG A 42 1.34 -0.28 15.17
N PRO A 43 0.75 -1.44 15.52
CA PRO A 43 0.34 -2.42 14.53
C PRO A 43 -0.59 -1.79 13.48
N ILE A 44 -0.40 -2.15 12.22
CA ILE A 44 -1.32 -1.78 11.15
C ILE A 44 -2.65 -2.51 11.43
N PRO A 45 -3.79 -1.80 11.50
CA PRO A 45 -5.07 -2.44 11.76
C PRO A 45 -5.41 -3.42 10.64
N VAL A 46 -5.77 -4.64 11.02
CA VAL A 46 -6.28 -5.65 10.09
C VAL A 46 -7.79 -5.52 10.05
N ILE A 47 -8.32 -5.02 8.94
CA ILE A 47 -9.76 -4.99 8.69
C ILE A 47 -10.18 -6.39 8.23
N ARG A 48 -11.04 -7.07 8.99
CA ARG A 48 -11.57 -8.38 8.59
C ARG A 48 -12.74 -8.17 7.64
N ALA A 49 -12.97 -9.14 6.76
CA ALA A 49 -14.09 -9.09 5.82
C ALA A 49 -15.46 -9.01 6.53
N ASP A 50 -15.58 -9.62 7.72
CA ASP A 50 -16.81 -9.59 8.52
C ASP A 50 -17.00 -8.26 9.29
N ASP A 51 -15.95 -7.44 9.36
CA ASP A 51 -15.95 -6.11 10.00
C ASP A 51 -16.24 -5.00 8.96
N GLU A 52 -16.93 -5.33 7.86
CA GLU A 52 -17.30 -4.38 6.81
C GLU A 52 -18.18 -3.28 7.44
N HIS A 53 -17.53 -2.18 7.83
CA HIS A 53 -18.20 -0.94 8.17
C HIS A 53 -19.04 -0.55 6.96
N ASP A 54 -20.33 -0.28 7.20
CA ASP A 54 -21.29 0.24 6.22
C ASP A 54 -20.54 1.10 5.23
N SER A 55 -20.37 0.57 4.02
CA SER A 55 -19.56 1.21 3.01
C SER A 55 -20.03 2.66 2.88
N TRP A 56 -19.12 3.58 3.13
CA TRP A 56 -19.20 5.00 2.78
C TRP A 56 -19.67 5.28 1.33
N LEU A 57 -19.60 4.29 0.42
CA LEU A 57 -20.17 4.37 -0.94
C LEU A 57 -21.67 4.03 -1.00
N SER A 58 -22.23 3.43 0.05
CA SER A 58 -23.65 3.03 0.17
C SER A 58 -24.50 4.04 0.95
N ALA A 59 -23.88 5.06 1.54
CA ALA A 59 -24.54 6.07 2.37
C ALA A 59 -25.17 7.24 1.58
N GLY A 60 -25.48 7.03 0.29
CA GLY A 60 -26.05 8.03 -0.63
C GLY A 60 -27.47 7.72 -1.05
#